data_AF-A0A3A8Z7H3-F1
#
_entry.id   AF-A0A3A8Z7H3-F1
#
_cell.length_a   1.000
_cell.length_b   1.000
_cell.length_c   1.000
_cell.angle_alpha   90.00
_cell.angle_beta   90.00
_cell.angle_gamma   90.00
#
_symmetry.space_group_name_H-M   'P 1'
#
loop_
_entity.id
_entity.type
_entity.pdbx_description
1 polymer ?
#
loop_
_entity_poly.entity_id
_entity_poly.type
_entity_poly.pdbx_seq_one_letter_code
_entity_poly.pdbx_strand_id
1 'polypeptide(L)'
;MKRFIVITVSLYLAACVSLCYILAARPQNKIKNAEANDIIFTVGEYWPDVEQAVSMMQGYETDYLVTDADGRTVAASRQGLKTDYVYDFIHKDYSVDILVDGKIRGRIIFINNEEADLKRKVEIWAISFLVVLFMKDVLAFLYLRTI
;
A
#
# COMPACT_ATOMS: atom_id res chain seq x y z
N MET A 1 -41.41 12.29 -7.90
CA MET A 1 -41.19 10.94 -8.47
C MET A 1 -40.18 10.88 -9.63
N LYS A 2 -40.41 11.50 -10.81
CA LYS A 2 -39.46 11.40 -11.95
C LYS A 2 -38.01 11.79 -11.63
N ARG A 3 -37.80 12.90 -10.92
CA ARG A 3 -36.46 13.35 -10.47
C ARG A 3 -35.78 12.36 -9.52
N PHE A 4 -36.55 11.73 -8.62
CA PHE A 4 -36.06 10.73 -7.68
C PHE A 4 -35.62 9.44 -8.39
N ILE A 5 -36.39 9.00 -9.40
CA ILE A 5 -36.04 7.84 -10.24
C ILE A 5 -34.74 8.13 -11.01
N VAL A 6 -34.61 9.30 -11.63
CA VAL A 6 -33.39 9.67 -12.37
C VAL A 6 -32.16 9.67 -11.45
N ILE A 7 -32.24 10.29 -10.27
CA ILE A 7 -31.13 10.31 -9.31
C ILE A 7 -30.75 8.90 -8.88
N THR A 8 -31.74 8.06 -8.60
CA THR A 8 -31.52 6.67 -8.16
C THR A 8 -30.84 5.85 -9.26
N VAL A 9 -31.32 5.95 -10.50
CA VAL A 9 -30.74 5.25 -11.65
C VAL A 9 -29.32 5.73 -11.92
N SER A 10 -29.07 7.04 -11.88
CA SER A 10 -27.71 7.60 -12.03
C SER A 10 -26.74 7.11 -10.95
N LEU A 11 -27.21 7.01 -9.71
CA LEU A 11 -26.39 6.53 -8.59
C LEU A 11 -26.02 5.05 -8.75
N TYR A 12 -26.97 4.20 -9.17
CA TYR A 12 -26.67 2.81 -9.51
C TYR A 12 -25.73 2.68 -10.71
N LEU A 13 -25.89 3.52 -11.74
CA LEU A 13 -24.98 3.49 -12.88
C LEU A 13 -23.54 3.84 -12.47
N ALA A 14 -23.38 4.89 -11.66
CA ALA A 14 -22.08 5.28 -11.10
C ALA A 14 -21.47 4.17 -10.24
N ALA A 15 -22.30 3.49 -9.44
CA ALA A 15 -21.89 2.33 -8.65
C ALA A 15 -21.34 1.20 -9.53
N CYS A 16 -22.05 0.85 -10.60
CA CYS A 16 -21.62 -0.19 -11.53
C CYS A 16 -20.28 0.16 -12.21
N VAL A 17 -20.12 1.40 -12.69
CA VAL A 17 -18.86 1.87 -13.28
C VAL A 17 -17.72 1.79 -12.26
N SER A 18 -17.96 2.25 -11.03
CA SER A 18 -16.97 2.20 -9.96
C SER A 18 -16.58 0.77 -9.56
N LEU A 19 -17.54 -0.16 -9.55
CA LEU A 19 -17.29 -1.57 -9.28
C LEU A 19 -16.44 -2.19 -10.39
N CYS A 20 -16.74 -1.92 -11.66
CA CYS A 20 -15.93 -2.37 -12.79
C CYS A 20 -14.49 -1.88 -12.69
N TYR A 21 -14.28 -0.62 -12.27
CA TYR A 21 -12.93 -0.06 -12.09
C TYR A 21 -12.14 -0.81 -11.01
N ILE A 22 -12.79 -1.18 -9.91
CA ILE A 22 -12.14 -1.88 -8.79
C ILE A 22 -11.86 -3.34 -9.12
N LEU A 23 -12.79 -4.03 -9.78
CA LEU A 23 -12.56 -5.40 -10.25
C LEU A 23 -11.44 -5.46 -11.30
N ALA A 24 -11.23 -4.38 -12.06
CA ALA A 24 -10.12 -4.26 -12.99
C ALA A 24 -8.79 -3.83 -12.32
N ALA A 25 -8.83 -3.33 -11.08
CA ALA A 25 -7.64 -2.91 -10.37
C ALA A 25 -6.77 -4.13 -10.06
N ARG A 26 -5.51 -4.07 -10.47
CA ARG A 26 -4.52 -5.10 -10.18
C ARG A 26 -3.54 -4.61 -9.13
N PRO A 27 -2.95 -5.52 -8.35
CA PRO A 27 -1.78 -5.20 -7.54
C PRO A 27 -0.70 -4.60 -8.45
N GLN A 28 -0.15 -3.44 -8.06
CA GLN A 28 0.90 -2.75 -8.81
C GLN A 28 2.19 -2.80 -8.04
N ASN A 29 3.27 -3.24 -8.68
CA ASN A 29 4.59 -3.26 -8.08
C ASN A 29 5.02 -1.86 -7.66
N LYS A 30 5.09 -1.69 -6.34
CA LYS A 30 5.54 -0.46 -5.71
C LYS A 30 7.05 -0.31 -5.74
N ILE A 31 7.78 -1.40 -5.94
CA ILE A 31 9.23 -1.36 -5.95
C ILE A 31 9.69 -0.83 -7.30
N LYS A 32 10.17 0.42 -7.30
CA LYS A 32 10.72 1.05 -8.49
C LYS A 32 12.21 0.78 -8.55
N ASN A 33 12.68 0.20 -9.65
CA ASN A 33 14.09 -0.17 -9.81
C ASN A 33 15.07 1.00 -9.57
N ALA A 34 14.69 2.22 -9.97
CA ALA A 34 15.52 3.41 -9.74
C ALA A 34 15.64 3.74 -8.25
N GLU A 35 14.51 3.78 -7.52
CA GLU A 35 14.50 4.00 -6.06
C GLU A 35 15.24 2.87 -5.34
N ALA A 36 15.01 1.62 -5.74
CA ALA A 36 15.67 0.46 -5.14
C ALA A 36 17.20 0.48 -5.30
N ASN A 37 17.70 0.82 -6.48
CA ASN A 37 19.13 0.92 -6.73
C ASN A 37 19.78 2.03 -5.89
N ASP A 38 19.10 3.17 -5.79
CA ASP A 38 19.56 4.29 -4.96
C ASP A 38 19.58 3.88 -3.48
N ILE A 39 18.53 3.22 -2.98
CA ILE A 39 18.47 2.65 -1.63
C ILE A 39 19.66 1.72 -1.35
N ILE A 40 19.94 0.78 -2.26
CA ILE A 40 21.05 -0.16 -2.09
C ILE A 40 22.38 0.59 -1.97
N PHE A 41 22.61 1.57 -2.83
CA PHE A 41 23.85 2.32 -2.85
C PHE A 41 24.01 3.19 -1.61
N THR A 42 23.00 4.00 -1.27
CA THR A 42 23.04 4.91 -0.12
C THR A 42 23.15 4.15 1.19
N VAL A 43 22.38 3.07 1.39
CA VAL A 43 22.50 2.26 2.62
C VAL A 43 23.88 1.63 2.74
N GLY A 44 24.47 1.19 1.63
CA GLY A 44 25.86 0.69 1.62
C GLY A 44 26.89 1.75 1.95
N GLU A 45 26.75 2.96 1.40
CA GLU A 45 27.68 4.09 1.59
C GLU A 45 27.68 4.60 3.05
N TYR A 46 26.51 4.66 3.68
CA TYR A 46 26.35 5.20 5.03
C TYR A 46 26.41 4.13 6.13
N TRP A 47 26.69 2.86 5.81
CA TRP A 47 26.76 1.81 6.81
C TRP A 47 27.87 2.09 7.86
N PRO A 48 27.63 1.94 9.18
CA PRO A 48 26.42 1.41 9.83
C PRO A 48 25.37 2.47 10.24
N ASP A 49 25.53 3.74 9.87
CA ASP A 49 24.57 4.82 10.14
C ASP A 49 23.37 4.78 9.16
N VAL A 50 22.60 3.69 9.26
CA VAL A 50 21.48 3.43 8.35
C VAL A 50 20.32 4.40 8.57
N GLU A 51 20.16 4.95 9.78
CA GLU A 51 19.11 5.95 10.03
C GLU A 51 19.34 7.21 9.20
N GLN A 52 20.60 7.65 9.07
CA GLN A 52 20.94 8.76 8.18
C GLN A 52 20.59 8.44 6.72
N ALA A 53 20.95 7.25 6.22
CA ALA A 53 20.61 6.82 4.87
C ALA A 53 19.08 6.86 4.62
N VAL A 54 18.31 6.28 5.54
CA VAL A 54 16.83 6.28 5.45
C VAL A 54 16.27 7.70 5.45
N SER A 55 16.82 8.60 6.26
CA SER A 55 16.36 9.99 6.31
C SER A 55 16.54 10.75 5.00
N MET A 56 17.61 10.44 4.24
CA MET A 56 17.90 11.05 2.94
C MET A 56 16.92 10.64 1.85
N MET A 57 16.30 9.46 2.00
CA MET A 57 15.37 8.88 1.03
C MET A 57 13.91 9.04 1.45
N GLN A 58 13.62 9.96 2.37
CA GLN A 58 12.25 10.31 2.73
C GLN A 58 11.48 10.80 1.51
N GLY A 59 10.38 10.13 1.20
CA GLY A 59 9.52 10.44 0.05
C GLY A 59 9.51 9.35 -1.02
N TYR A 60 10.39 8.35 -0.94
CA TYR A 60 10.31 7.19 -1.82
C TYR A 60 9.05 6.38 -1.54
N GLU A 61 8.45 5.84 -2.61
CA GLU A 61 7.25 5.02 -2.51
C GLU A 61 7.58 3.56 -2.18
N THR A 62 8.82 3.15 -2.50
CA THR A 62 9.37 1.84 -2.21
C THR A 62 9.55 1.67 -0.70
N ASP A 63 8.80 0.73 -0.13
CA ASP A 63 8.91 0.37 1.29
C ASP A 63 10.03 -0.66 1.48
N TYR A 64 10.88 -0.45 2.48
CA TYR A 64 12.00 -1.35 2.80
C TYR A 64 12.37 -1.30 4.27
N LEU A 65 13.05 -2.35 4.72
CA LEU A 65 13.67 -2.45 6.03
C LEU A 65 15.12 -2.90 5.87
N VAL A 66 15.94 -2.52 6.84
CA VAL A 66 17.35 -2.89 6.88
C VAL A 66 17.59 -3.70 8.15
N THR A 67 18.27 -4.83 8.01
CA THR A 67 18.67 -5.69 9.12
C THR A 67 20.17 -5.76 9.26
N ASP A 68 20.63 -6.01 10.48
CA ASP A 68 22.00 -6.46 10.73
C ASP A 68 22.21 -7.92 10.29
N ALA A 69 23.44 -8.42 10.50
CA ALA A 69 23.81 -9.80 10.20
C ALA A 69 23.07 -10.85 11.05
N ASP A 70 22.53 -10.46 12.21
CA ASP A 70 21.75 -11.33 13.09
C ASP A 70 20.25 -11.32 12.72
N GLY A 71 19.87 -10.58 11.66
CA GLY A 71 18.50 -10.45 11.19
C GLY A 71 17.65 -9.48 12.03
N ARG A 72 18.25 -8.69 12.92
CA ARG A 72 17.52 -7.67 13.69
C ARG A 72 17.34 -6.43 12.84
N THR A 73 16.12 -5.89 12.81
CA THR A 73 15.84 -4.64 12.11
C THR A 73 16.57 -3.48 12.78
N VAL A 74 17.43 -2.81 12.01
CA VAL A 74 18.20 -1.63 12.46
C VAL A 74 17.59 -0.33 11.95
N ALA A 75 16.88 -0.35 10.82
CA ALA A 75 16.18 0.80 10.29
C ALA A 75 15.04 0.37 9.34
N ALA A 76 14.09 1.27 9.08
CA ALA A 76 12.97 1.01 8.18
C ALA A 76 12.47 2.31 7.52
N SER A 77 12.01 2.23 6.28
CA SER A 77 11.48 3.38 5.54
C SER A 77 10.20 3.96 6.15
N ARG A 78 9.41 3.12 6.85
CA ARG A 78 8.20 3.50 7.59
C ARG A 78 8.07 2.74 8.90
N GLN A 79 7.40 3.37 9.86
CA GLN A 79 7.07 2.73 11.13
C GLN A 79 6.09 1.58 10.94
N GLY A 80 6.30 0.50 11.70
CA GLY A 80 5.40 -0.65 11.72
C GLY A 80 5.47 -1.54 10.49
N LEU A 81 6.47 -1.36 9.62
CA LEU A 81 6.80 -2.33 8.58
C LEU A 81 7.14 -3.65 9.25
N LYS A 82 6.37 -4.67 8.91
CA LYS A 82 6.62 -6.05 9.30
C LYS A 82 6.92 -6.81 8.03
N THR A 83 7.93 -7.66 8.11
CA THR A 83 8.19 -8.65 7.07
C THR A 83 7.97 -10.03 7.67
N ASP A 84 7.25 -10.86 6.94
CA ASP A 84 7.09 -12.28 7.25
C ASP A 84 8.19 -13.08 6.53
N TYR A 85 9.45 -12.64 6.66
CA TYR A 85 10.65 -13.20 6.01
C TYR A 85 10.96 -14.68 6.37
N VAL A 86 9.98 -15.38 6.95
CA VAL A 86 9.91 -16.84 7.09
C VAL A 86 9.43 -17.51 5.78
N TYR A 87 8.78 -16.77 4.86
CA TYR A 87 8.26 -17.31 3.59
C TYR A 87 8.67 -16.49 2.36
N ASP A 88 9.88 -16.77 1.84
CA ASP A 88 10.57 -16.11 0.72
C ASP A 88 9.89 -16.22 -0.67
N PHE A 89 8.67 -16.75 -0.78
CA PHE A 89 8.07 -17.09 -2.09
C PHE A 89 6.62 -16.67 -2.31
N ILE A 90 5.90 -16.20 -1.28
CA ILE A 90 4.46 -15.90 -1.41
C ILE A 90 4.19 -14.40 -1.61
N HIS A 91 5.04 -13.53 -1.05
CA HIS A 91 5.00 -12.09 -1.26
C HIS A 91 6.27 -11.73 -2.03
N LYS A 92 6.18 -10.93 -3.10
CA LYS A 92 7.30 -10.59 -4.00
C LYS A 92 8.39 -9.71 -3.33
N ASP A 93 8.57 -9.85 -2.03
CA ASP A 93 9.65 -9.26 -1.26
C ASP A 93 10.96 -9.82 -1.81
N TYR A 94 11.95 -8.96 -1.99
CA TYR A 94 13.28 -9.40 -2.35
C TYR A 94 14.29 -8.72 -1.45
N SER A 95 15.40 -9.40 -1.21
CA SER A 95 16.45 -8.88 -0.35
C SER A 95 17.78 -8.78 -1.06
N VAL A 96 18.59 -7.85 -0.57
CA VAL A 96 19.93 -7.57 -1.07
C VAL A 96 20.87 -7.51 0.12
N ASP A 97 21.92 -8.32 0.09
CA ASP A 97 22.94 -8.31 1.14
C ASP A 97 23.76 -7.02 1.06
N ILE A 98 24.03 -6.42 2.22
CA ILE A 98 24.88 -5.23 2.35
C ILE A 98 26.31 -5.70 2.49
N LEU A 99 27.12 -5.41 1.48
CA LEU A 99 28.53 -5.79 1.40
C LEU A 99 29.40 -4.59 1.79
N VAL A 100 30.16 -4.74 2.88
CA VAL A 100 31.18 -3.77 3.29
C VAL A 100 32.51 -4.51 3.38
N ASP A 101 33.53 -4.05 2.65
CA ASP A 101 34.84 -4.70 2.52
C ASP A 101 34.76 -6.18 2.12
N GLY A 102 33.82 -6.52 1.24
CA GLY A 102 33.61 -7.89 0.75
C GLY A 102 32.99 -8.85 1.78
N LYS A 103 32.53 -8.36 2.94
CA LYS A 103 31.80 -9.14 3.95
C LYS A 103 30.35 -8.69 4.02
N ILE A 104 29.44 -9.65 4.17
CA ILE A 104 28.03 -9.38 4.43
C ILE A 104 27.91 -8.82 5.86
N ARG A 105 27.37 -7.62 6.00
CA ARG A 105 27.17 -6.94 7.29
C ARG A 105 25.71 -6.81 7.71
N GLY A 106 24.82 -6.97 6.76
CA GLY A 106 23.38 -6.82 6.95
C GLY A 106 22.66 -7.09 5.64
N ARG A 107 21.37 -6.77 5.62
CA ARG A 107 20.51 -7.01 4.47
C ARG A 107 19.45 -5.91 4.35
N ILE A 108 19.15 -5.53 3.12
CA ILE A 108 18.02 -4.67 2.79
C ILE A 108 16.92 -5.61 2.31
N ILE A 109 15.72 -5.49 2.88
CA ILE A 109 14.54 -6.24 2.48
C ILE A 109 13.52 -5.25 1.94
N PHE A 110 13.23 -5.36 0.65
CA PHE A 110 12.20 -4.57 -0.01
C PHE A 110 10.85 -5.24 0.21
N ILE A 111 9.88 -4.48 0.72
CA ILE A 111 8.55 -5.00 1.02
C ILE A 111 7.59 -4.66 -0.12
N ASN A 112 6.91 -5.68 -0.60
CA ASN A 112 5.86 -5.55 -1.58
C ASN A 112 4.49 -5.98 -1.02
N ASN A 113 3.86 -5.09 -0.25
CA ASN A 113 2.53 -5.29 0.33
C ASN A 113 1.37 -4.95 -0.63
N GLU A 114 1.59 -5.20 -1.91
CA GLU A 114 0.68 -4.97 -3.03
C GLU A 114 -0.77 -5.46 -2.78
N GLU A 115 -0.90 -6.68 -2.28
CA GLU A 115 -2.20 -7.34 -2.07
C GLU A 115 -2.95 -6.77 -0.86
N ALA A 116 -2.23 -6.53 0.24
CA ALA A 116 -2.80 -5.96 1.45
C ALA A 116 -3.32 -4.54 1.21
N ASP A 117 -2.58 -3.75 0.42
CA ASP A 117 -2.99 -2.40 0.05
C ASP A 117 -4.21 -2.39 -0.89
N LEU A 118 -4.23 -3.29 -1.89
CA LEU A 118 -5.39 -3.42 -2.77
C LEU A 118 -6.62 -3.85 -1.97
N LYS A 119 -6.50 -4.84 -1.09
CA LYS A 119 -7.57 -5.31 -0.21
C LYS A 119 -8.12 -4.17 0.64
N ARG A 120 -7.25 -3.39 1.30
CA ARG A 120 -7.67 -2.23 2.09
C ARG A 120 -8.40 -1.19 1.25
N LYS A 121 -7.93 -0.90 0.04
CA LYS A 121 -8.63 0.04 -0.88
C LYS A 121 -10.02 -0.47 -1.25
N VAL A 122 -10.17 -1.77 -1.52
CA VAL A 122 -11.47 -2.41 -1.80
C VAL A 122 -12.40 -2.31 -0.58
N GLU A 123 -11.89 -2.59 0.63
CA GLU A 123 -12.66 -2.49 1.88
C GLU A 123 -13.17 -1.06 2.13
N ILE A 124 -12.30 -0.05 2.01
CA ILE A 124 -12.67 1.36 2.18
C ILE A 124 -13.72 1.78 1.15
N TRP A 125 -13.55 1.34 -0.10
CA TRP A 125 -14.54 1.62 -1.14
C TRP A 125 -15.90 0.97 -0.83
N ALA A 126 -15.92 -0.30 -0.41
CA ALA A 126 -17.14 -1.02 -0.08
C ALA A 126 -17.90 -0.36 1.08
N ILE A 127 -17.17 0.06 2.13
CA ILE A 127 -17.75 0.81 3.25
C ILE A 127 -18.33 2.14 2.78
N SER A 128 -17.56 2.90 1.99
CA SER A 128 -18.00 4.19 1.44
C SER A 128 -19.27 4.02 0.59
N PHE A 129 -19.34 2.95 -0.19
CA PHE A 129 -20.49 2.61 -1.00
C PHE A 129 -21.74 2.29 -0.16
N LEU A 130 -21.59 1.49 0.90
CA LEU A 130 -22.67 1.19 1.85
C LEU A 130 -23.20 2.45 2.53
N VAL A 131 -22.32 3.37 2.93
CA VAL A 131 -22.71 4.66 3.53
C VAL A 131 -23.57 5.50 2.57
N VAL A 132 -23.18 5.57 1.29
CA VAL A 132 -23.94 6.31 0.27
C VAL A 132 -25.33 5.70 0.05
N LEU A 133 -25.43 4.36 -0.02
CA LEU A 133 -26.71 3.67 -0.14
C LEU A 133 -27.62 3.92 1.07
N PHE A 134 -27.07 3.81 2.28
CA PHE A 134 -27.81 4.06 3.51
C PHE A 134 -28.32 5.50 3.57
N MET A 135 -27.47 6.47 3.23
CA MET A 135 -27.85 7.88 3.15
C MET A 135 -28.97 8.11 2.12
N LYS A 136 -28.93 7.44 0.96
CA LYS A 136 -29.99 7.50 -0.05
C LYS A 136 -31.32 6.98 0.51
N ASP A 137 -31.32 5.88 1.25
CA ASP A 137 -32.54 5.29 1.81
C ASP A 137 -33.13 6.15 2.93
N VAL A 138 -32.29 6.76 3.78
CA VAL A 138 -32.74 7.75 4.78
C VAL A 138 -33.41 8.95 4.11
N LEU A 139 -32.80 9.49 3.06
CA LEU A 139 -33.38 10.61 2.29
C LEU A 139 -34.71 10.23 1.63
N ALA A 140 -34.81 9.01 1.10
CA ALA A 140 -36.05 8.50 0.52
C ALA A 140 -37.17 8.37 1.56
N PHE A 141 -36.85 7.83 2.75
CA PHE A 141 -37.79 7.72 3.85
C PHE A 141 -38.29 9.10 4.32
N LEU A 142 -37.37 10.06 4.50
CA LEU A 142 -37.74 11.43 4.87
C LEU A 142 -38.61 12.10 3.81
N TYR A 143 -38.28 11.93 2.53
CA TYR A 143 -39.08 12.45 1.42
C TYR A 143 -40.49 11.88 1.41
N LEU A 144 -40.64 10.57 1.62
CA LEU A 144 -41.94 9.90 1.70
C LEU A 144 -42.73 10.26 2.97
N ARG A 145 -42.07 10.57 4.08
CA ARG A 145 -42.72 11.01 5.33
C ARG A 145 -43.22 12.46 5.26
N THR A 146 -42.64 13.27 4.38
CA THR A 146 -42.95 14.70 4.25
C THR A 146 -44.08 14.98 3.23
N ILE A 147 -44.48 13.95 2.46
CA ILE A 147 -45.64 13.95 1.55
C ILE A 147 -46.83 13.30 2.25
#